data_AF-A0A2V6CTH2-F1
#
_entry.id   AF-A0A2V6CTH2-F1
#
_cell.length_a   1.000
_cell.length_b   1.000
_cell.length_c   1.000
_cell.angle_alpha   90.00
_cell.angle_beta   90.00
_cell.angle_gamma   90.00
#
_symmetry.space_group_name_H-M   'P 1'
#
loop_
_entity.id
_entity.type
_entity.pdbx_description
1 polymer ?
#
loop_
_entity_poly.entity_id
_entity_poly.type
_entity_poly.pdbx_seq_one_letter_code
_entity_poly.pdbx_strand_id
1 'polypeptide(L)'
;MTAVLVALPSVNAQTTAALSSTEKAPVDALISWLLREDAQLRGIPFSEVIFDATGKRVLVFNPKNETDGRVLKQISSVLDEVMAQLNAPDSVVQGIPRINEVSSHFEDLMRELLNKAPGLSCDFPKNAAGGTQRSGYPDLELIEQQSHRIYYLDPKLYAVGSRDSSFRTFYFEPKVATNKVREDAVHFIVGFEHEKPAPDRHWKFTRWDLVDLSHFQVKLKAEFQGSNRDMYRPEAIVATSAQKVE
;
A
#
# COMPACT_ATOMS: atom_id res chain seq x y z
N MET A 1 49.77 71.35 -30.06
CA MET A 1 48.39 70.84 -29.86
C MET A 1 48.52 69.39 -29.40
N THR A 2 48.41 69.15 -28.09
CA THR A 2 47.29 68.40 -27.43
C THR A 2 47.26 66.92 -27.89
N ALA A 3 47.27 65.88 -27.05
CA ALA A 3 46.93 65.76 -25.63
C ALA A 3 47.62 64.53 -25.00
N VAL A 4 47.69 64.55 -23.68
CA VAL A 4 48.06 63.48 -22.75
C VAL A 4 47.03 62.35 -22.80
N LEU A 5 47.45 61.09 -22.59
CA LEU A 5 46.65 60.18 -21.77
C LEU A 5 47.52 59.15 -21.04
N VAL A 6 47.26 59.10 -19.73
CA VAL A 6 47.83 58.25 -18.69
C VAL A 6 47.24 56.85 -18.78
N ALA A 7 48.04 55.81 -18.56
CA ALA A 7 47.54 54.48 -18.22
C ALA A 7 47.95 54.14 -16.78
N LEU A 8 46.95 54.14 -15.89
CA LEU A 8 47.01 53.69 -14.50
C LEU A 8 47.02 52.15 -14.43
N PRO A 9 47.58 51.55 -13.35
CA PRO A 9 47.54 50.12 -13.13
C PRO A 9 46.24 49.72 -12.42
N SER A 10 45.59 48.67 -12.91
CA SER A 10 44.40 48.07 -12.31
C SER A 10 44.29 46.61 -12.75
N VAL A 11 43.88 45.63 -11.96
CA VAL A 11 43.52 45.47 -10.55
C VAL A 11 43.65 43.95 -10.32
N ASN A 12 44.00 43.57 -9.08
CA ASN A 12 43.97 42.23 -8.50
C ASN A 12 43.11 41.19 -9.24
N ALA A 13 43.76 40.08 -9.58
CA ALA A 13 43.09 38.80 -9.73
C ALA A 13 42.50 38.41 -8.36
N GLN A 14 41.21 38.69 -8.16
CA GLN A 14 40.42 38.02 -7.13
C GLN A 14 40.15 36.61 -7.62
N THR A 15 40.93 35.66 -7.11
CA THR A 15 40.62 34.24 -7.16
C THR A 15 39.36 34.03 -6.32
N THR A 16 38.20 34.02 -6.97
CA THR A 16 36.98 33.47 -6.38
C THR A 16 37.19 31.96 -6.26
N ALA A 17 37.64 31.54 -5.08
CA ALA A 17 37.57 30.15 -4.68
C ALA A 17 36.08 29.76 -4.65
N ALA A 18 35.61 29.16 -5.73
CA ALA A 18 34.35 28.43 -5.72
C ALA A 18 34.52 27.27 -4.75
N LEU A 19 33.95 27.40 -3.56
CA LEU A 19 33.73 26.30 -2.64
C LEU A 19 32.86 25.26 -3.38
N SER A 20 33.49 24.23 -3.93
CA SER A 20 32.77 23.06 -4.42
C SER A 20 32.32 22.25 -3.21
N SER A 21 31.16 22.60 -2.64
CA SER A 21 30.42 21.68 -1.81
C SER A 21 29.89 20.56 -2.71
N THR A 22 30.68 19.50 -2.89
CA THR A 22 30.22 18.23 -3.47
C THR A 22 29.30 17.53 -2.48
N GLU A 23 28.19 18.17 -2.11
CA GLU A 23 27.09 17.45 -1.47
C GLU A 23 26.47 16.57 -2.55
N LYS A 24 26.51 15.26 -2.33
CA LYS A 24 25.84 14.30 -3.21
C LYS A 24 24.37 14.69 -3.29
N ALA A 25 23.81 14.70 -4.50
CA ALA A 25 22.39 14.95 -4.65
C ALA A 25 21.62 13.90 -3.83
N PRO A 26 20.45 14.24 -3.25
CA PRO A 26 19.67 13.28 -2.47
C PRO A 26 19.39 11.95 -3.21
N VAL A 27 19.27 12.01 -4.54
CA VAL A 27 19.12 10.83 -5.40
C VAL A 27 20.35 9.92 -5.40
N ASP A 28 21.57 10.47 -5.35
CA ASP A 28 22.80 9.67 -5.35
C ASP A 28 23.00 8.94 -4.04
N ALA A 29 22.62 9.59 -2.93
CA ALA A 29 22.56 8.97 -1.62
C ALA A 29 21.51 7.84 -1.59
N LEU A 30 20.33 8.07 -2.17
CA LEU A 30 19.27 7.08 -2.29
C LEU A 30 19.71 5.87 -3.14
N ILE A 31 20.29 6.08 -4.32
CA ILE A 31 20.77 5.00 -5.20
C ILE A 31 21.74 4.08 -4.44
N SER A 32 22.66 4.66 -3.66
CA SER A 32 23.63 3.89 -2.87
C SER A 32 22.98 3.00 -1.80
N TRP A 33 21.78 3.37 -1.34
CA TRP A 33 20.98 2.59 -0.41
C TRP A 33 20.14 1.53 -1.14
N LEU A 34 19.54 1.89 -2.29
CA LEU A 34 18.81 0.96 -3.16
C LEU A 34 19.68 -0.20 -3.66
N LEU A 35 20.94 0.08 -4.02
CA LEU A 35 21.90 -0.97 -4.44
C LEU A 35 22.23 -1.96 -3.31
N ARG A 36 21.90 -1.65 -2.06
CA ARG A 36 22.10 -2.50 -0.88
C ARG A 36 20.76 -2.97 -0.29
N GLU A 37 19.77 -3.19 -1.16
CA GLU A 37 18.39 -3.59 -0.79
C GLU A 37 18.35 -4.73 0.23
N ASP A 38 19.06 -5.83 -0.03
CA ASP A 38 18.99 -7.01 0.83
C ASP A 38 19.52 -6.80 2.25
N ALA A 39 20.42 -5.84 2.44
CA ALA A 39 21.03 -5.52 3.73
C ALA A 39 20.33 -4.37 4.47
N GLN A 40 19.56 -3.55 3.77
CA GLN A 40 19.04 -2.28 4.31
C GLN A 40 17.51 -2.17 4.23
N LEU A 41 16.86 -2.93 3.34
CA LEU A 41 15.45 -2.76 2.95
C LEU A 41 14.58 -3.97 3.25
N ARG A 42 15.03 -4.88 4.11
CA ARG A 42 14.29 -6.07 4.51
C ARG A 42 14.20 -6.14 6.03
N GLY A 43 13.15 -6.80 6.52
CA GLY A 43 12.94 -6.98 7.96
C GLY A 43 12.50 -5.70 8.68
N ILE A 44 11.99 -4.70 7.93
CA ILE A 44 11.60 -3.41 8.50
C ILE A 44 10.27 -3.60 9.23
N PRO A 45 10.15 -3.26 10.53
CA PRO A 45 8.88 -3.36 11.24
C PRO A 45 7.80 -2.49 10.57
N PHE A 46 6.68 -3.10 10.21
CA PHE A 46 5.57 -2.39 9.59
C PHE A 46 5.00 -1.30 10.50
N SER A 47 5.00 -1.53 11.81
CA SER A 47 4.60 -0.56 12.82
C SER A 47 5.45 0.72 12.80
N GLU A 48 6.76 0.61 12.57
CA GLU A 48 7.65 1.76 12.40
C GLU A 48 7.38 2.48 11.09
N VAL A 49 7.17 1.76 9.99
CA VAL A 49 6.82 2.35 8.69
C VAL A 49 5.52 3.16 8.77
N ILE A 50 4.50 2.63 9.47
CA ILE A 50 3.26 3.36 9.71
C ILE A 50 3.50 4.61 10.56
N PHE A 51 4.26 4.49 11.65
CA PHE A 51 4.56 5.63 12.51
C PHE A 51 5.31 6.73 11.77
N ASP A 52 6.37 6.41 11.04
CA ASP A 52 7.16 7.38 10.29
C ASP A 52 6.36 8.03 9.15
N ALA A 53 5.45 7.29 8.51
CA ALA A 53 4.65 7.79 7.41
C ALA A 53 3.42 8.62 7.85
N THR A 54 2.89 8.38 9.06
CA THR A 54 1.55 8.86 9.46
C THR A 54 1.52 9.54 10.83
N GLY A 55 2.51 9.30 11.69
CA GLY A 55 2.50 9.64 13.11
C GLY A 55 1.60 8.77 13.98
N LYS A 56 0.95 7.74 13.41
CA LYS A 56 0.01 6.84 14.09
C LYS A 56 0.64 5.51 14.46
N ARG A 57 0.06 4.83 15.44
CA ARG A 57 0.59 3.59 16.00
C ARG A 57 -0.22 2.39 15.55
N VAL A 58 0.51 1.34 15.16
CA VAL A 58 -0.05 -0.02 15.07
C VAL A 58 -0.09 -0.60 16.49
N LEU A 59 -1.29 -0.76 17.02
CA LEU A 59 -1.55 -1.34 18.34
C LEU A 59 -1.48 -2.86 18.26
N VAL A 60 -0.91 -3.47 19.31
CA VAL A 60 -0.89 -4.92 19.48
C VAL A 60 -2.28 -5.43 19.81
N PHE A 61 -2.76 -6.45 19.09
CA PHE A 61 -4.00 -7.12 19.44
C PHE A 61 -3.83 -7.89 20.76
N ASN A 62 -4.76 -7.72 21.70
CA ASN A 62 -4.71 -8.39 22.99
C ASN A 62 -5.97 -9.23 23.23
N PRO A 63 -5.93 -10.56 23.08
CA PRO A 63 -7.11 -11.42 23.29
C PRO A 63 -7.64 -11.42 24.73
N LYS A 64 -6.86 -10.91 25.70
CA LYS A 64 -7.30 -10.76 27.10
C LYS A 64 -8.00 -9.43 27.36
N ASN A 65 -7.92 -8.47 26.45
CA ASN A 65 -8.71 -7.25 26.51
C ASN A 65 -10.17 -7.57 26.11
N GLU A 66 -11.13 -7.07 26.88
CA GLU A 66 -12.55 -7.40 26.69
C GLU A 66 -13.11 -6.92 25.35
N THR A 67 -12.71 -5.73 24.90
CA THR A 67 -13.09 -5.18 23.60
C THR A 67 -12.49 -6.02 22.47
N ASP A 68 -11.18 -6.24 22.49
CA ASP A 68 -10.48 -7.06 21.49
C ASP A 68 -11.08 -8.46 21.39
N GLY A 69 -11.32 -9.12 22.52
CA GLY A 69 -11.92 -10.45 22.56
C GLY A 69 -13.34 -10.49 22.01
N ARG A 70 -14.14 -9.43 22.21
CA ARG A 70 -15.49 -9.31 21.65
C ARG A 70 -15.45 -9.09 20.15
N VAL A 71 -14.65 -8.12 19.70
CA VAL A 71 -14.50 -7.78 18.28
C VAL A 71 -13.96 -8.98 17.51
N LEU A 72 -12.99 -9.72 18.05
CA LEU A 72 -12.48 -10.94 17.44
C LEU A 72 -13.60 -11.96 17.18
N LYS A 73 -14.48 -12.20 18.16
CA LYS A 73 -15.60 -13.14 17.99
C LYS A 73 -16.57 -12.67 16.91
N GLN A 74 -16.87 -11.36 16.87
CA GLN A 74 -17.77 -10.79 15.87
C GLN A 74 -17.16 -10.84 14.47
N ILE A 75 -15.88 -10.47 14.31
CA ILE A 75 -15.15 -10.61 13.05
C ILE A 75 -15.17 -12.08 12.62
N SER A 76 -14.76 -13.01 13.49
CA SER A 76 -14.70 -14.44 13.15
C SER A 76 -16.05 -14.97 12.63
N SER A 77 -17.14 -14.64 13.32
CA SER A 77 -18.49 -15.02 12.88
C SER A 77 -18.87 -14.43 11.52
N VAL A 78 -18.47 -13.17 11.25
CA VAL A 78 -18.68 -12.55 9.95
C VAL A 78 -17.84 -13.22 8.87
N LEU A 79 -16.58 -13.58 9.16
CA LEU A 79 -15.72 -14.26 8.19
C LEU A 79 -16.24 -15.66 7.82
N ASP A 80 -16.81 -16.38 8.78
CA ASP A 80 -17.52 -17.65 8.53
C ASP A 80 -18.72 -17.43 7.59
N GLU A 81 -19.50 -16.37 7.83
CA GLU A 81 -20.66 -16.03 6.99
C GLU A 81 -20.25 -15.58 5.58
N VAL A 82 -19.20 -14.76 5.45
CA VAL A 82 -18.62 -14.35 4.16
C VAL A 82 -18.22 -15.59 3.36
N MET A 83 -17.50 -16.52 3.99
CA MET A 83 -17.10 -17.78 3.36
C MET A 83 -18.29 -18.62 2.92
N ALA A 84 -19.34 -18.70 3.74
CA ALA A 84 -20.54 -19.45 3.39
C ALA A 84 -21.27 -18.82 2.18
N GLN A 85 -21.48 -17.50 2.19
CA GLN A 85 -22.19 -16.80 1.11
C GLN A 85 -21.39 -16.75 -0.19
N LEU A 86 -20.06 -16.58 -0.13
CA LEU A 86 -19.22 -16.52 -1.34
C LEU A 86 -18.90 -17.89 -1.94
N ASN A 87 -19.06 -18.97 -1.17
CA ASN A 87 -19.01 -20.33 -1.71
C ASN A 87 -20.36 -20.83 -2.26
N ALA A 88 -21.46 -20.10 -2.06
CA ALA A 88 -22.76 -20.52 -2.57
C ALA A 88 -22.73 -20.62 -4.12
N PRO A 89 -23.39 -21.63 -4.72
CA PRO A 89 -23.38 -21.80 -6.17
C PRO A 89 -23.95 -20.63 -6.98
N ASP A 90 -24.85 -19.86 -6.37
CA ASP A 90 -25.49 -18.67 -6.93
C ASP A 90 -24.79 -17.36 -6.50
N SER A 91 -23.64 -17.45 -5.84
CA SER A 91 -22.89 -16.28 -5.40
C SER A 91 -22.42 -15.42 -6.57
N VAL A 92 -22.40 -14.11 -6.37
CA VAL A 92 -21.99 -13.11 -7.37
C VAL A 92 -20.56 -13.30 -7.89
N VAL A 93 -19.72 -14.02 -7.14
CA VAL A 93 -18.34 -14.27 -7.52
C VAL A 93 -18.19 -15.44 -8.49
N GLN A 94 -19.19 -16.32 -8.59
CA GLN A 94 -19.14 -17.47 -9.49
C GLN A 94 -19.16 -17.01 -10.95
N GLY A 95 -18.28 -17.57 -11.78
CA GLY A 95 -18.15 -17.16 -13.19
C GLY A 95 -17.12 -16.05 -13.45
N ILE A 96 -16.66 -15.33 -12.42
CA ILE A 96 -15.66 -14.27 -12.56
C ILE A 96 -14.29 -14.87 -12.86
N PRO A 97 -13.62 -14.50 -13.97
CA PRO A 97 -12.37 -15.15 -14.38
C PRO A 97 -11.15 -14.70 -13.58
N ARG A 98 -11.13 -13.45 -13.08
CA ARG A 98 -9.97 -12.87 -12.41
C ARG A 98 -10.19 -12.78 -10.91
N ILE A 99 -9.30 -13.39 -10.14
CA ILE A 99 -9.35 -13.35 -8.67
C ILE A 99 -9.34 -11.92 -8.10
N ASN A 100 -8.70 -10.97 -8.79
CA ASN A 100 -8.68 -9.56 -8.37
C ASN A 100 -10.05 -8.88 -8.48
N GLU A 101 -10.94 -9.36 -9.33
CA GLU A 101 -12.32 -8.86 -9.39
C GLU A 101 -13.15 -9.46 -8.25
N VAL A 102 -12.89 -10.74 -7.92
CA VAL A 102 -13.50 -11.45 -6.78
C VAL A 102 -13.16 -10.76 -5.45
N SER A 103 -11.94 -10.26 -5.25
CA SER A 103 -11.54 -9.64 -3.98
C SER A 103 -12.40 -8.44 -3.59
N SER A 104 -12.85 -7.64 -4.57
CA SER A 104 -13.73 -6.49 -4.30
C SER A 104 -15.08 -6.90 -3.69
N HIS A 105 -15.59 -8.09 -4.03
CA HIS A 105 -16.82 -8.62 -3.45
C HIS A 105 -16.63 -9.07 -1.99
N PHE A 106 -15.44 -9.54 -1.62
CA PHE A 106 -15.12 -9.83 -0.21
C PHE A 106 -15.12 -8.56 0.62
N GLU A 107 -14.47 -7.50 0.13
CA GLU A 107 -14.45 -6.19 0.81
C GLU A 107 -15.86 -5.66 1.05
N ASP A 108 -16.71 -5.69 0.02
CA ASP A 108 -18.08 -5.21 0.11
C ASP A 108 -18.96 -6.04 1.06
N LEU A 109 -18.90 -7.37 0.95
CA LEU A 109 -19.70 -8.24 1.80
C LEU A 109 -19.23 -8.19 3.26
N MET A 110 -17.93 -8.17 3.51
CA MET A 110 -17.39 -7.99 4.87
C MET A 110 -17.88 -6.67 5.48
N ARG A 111 -17.80 -5.56 4.73
CA ARG A 111 -18.30 -4.26 5.19
C ARG A 111 -19.78 -4.32 5.53
N GLU A 112 -20.60 -4.93 4.66
CA GLU A 112 -22.04 -5.06 4.90
C GLU A 112 -22.34 -5.87 6.18
N LEU A 113 -21.74 -7.06 6.30
CA LEU A 113 -22.00 -7.96 7.44
C LEU A 113 -21.45 -7.40 8.75
N LEU A 114 -20.28 -6.74 8.74
CA LEU A 114 -19.74 -6.06 9.92
C LEU A 114 -20.64 -4.91 10.39
N ASN A 115 -21.30 -4.18 9.49
CA ASN A 115 -22.28 -3.15 9.89
C ASN A 115 -23.58 -3.73 10.46
N LYS A 116 -23.91 -5.00 10.17
CA LYS A 116 -25.05 -5.69 10.79
C LYS A 116 -24.73 -6.19 12.20
N ALA A 117 -23.45 -6.34 12.54
CA ALA A 117 -23.03 -6.79 13.85
C ALA A 117 -23.27 -5.69 14.92
N PRO A 118 -23.92 -6.02 16.05
CA PRO A 118 -24.24 -5.01 17.08
C PRO A 118 -22.99 -4.32 17.64
N GLY A 119 -23.03 -2.99 17.73
CA GLY A 119 -21.96 -2.17 18.31
C GLY A 119 -20.74 -1.99 17.41
N LEU A 120 -20.81 -2.41 16.14
CA LEU A 120 -19.77 -2.19 15.14
C LEU A 120 -20.22 -1.21 14.07
N SER A 121 -19.27 -0.43 13.56
CA SER A 121 -19.43 0.40 12.36
C SER A 121 -18.24 0.10 11.44
N CYS A 122 -18.51 -0.27 10.18
CA CYS A 122 -17.45 -0.60 9.23
C CYS A 122 -17.61 0.21 7.94
N ASP A 123 -16.59 0.91 7.48
CA ASP A 123 -16.66 1.61 6.20
C ASP A 123 -15.30 1.68 5.50
N PHE A 124 -15.28 2.19 4.28
CA PHE A 124 -14.04 2.55 3.61
C PHE A 124 -13.41 3.75 4.34
N PRO A 125 -12.10 3.68 4.71
CA PRO A 125 -11.46 4.76 5.44
C PRO A 125 -11.38 6.04 4.61
N LYS A 126 -11.54 7.17 5.30
CA LYS A 126 -11.38 8.49 4.68
C LYS A 126 -9.91 8.83 4.53
N ASN A 127 -9.55 9.46 3.42
CA ASN A 127 -8.21 9.98 3.24
C ASN A 127 -7.96 11.24 4.09
N ALA A 128 -6.72 11.75 4.07
CA ALA A 128 -6.33 12.97 4.78
C ALA A 128 -7.22 14.19 4.45
N ALA A 129 -7.69 14.29 3.20
CA ALA A 129 -8.60 15.34 2.71
C ALA A 129 -10.09 15.10 3.03
N GLY A 130 -10.43 14.01 3.73
CA GLY A 130 -11.80 13.67 4.11
C GLY A 130 -12.62 12.98 3.01
N GLY A 131 -12.02 12.75 1.84
CA GLY A 131 -12.66 12.02 0.75
C GLY A 131 -12.58 10.51 0.94
N THR A 132 -13.60 9.79 0.49
CA THR A 132 -13.58 8.32 0.45
C THR A 132 -12.74 7.86 -0.74
N GLN A 133 -11.78 6.97 -0.49
CA GLN A 133 -10.98 6.33 -1.53
C GLN A 133 -10.89 4.83 -1.28
N ARG A 134 -11.45 4.04 -2.20
CA ARG A 134 -11.36 2.58 -2.13
C ARG A 134 -9.93 2.07 -2.24
N SER A 135 -9.18 2.58 -3.21
CA SER A 135 -7.81 2.12 -3.47
C SER A 135 -6.81 2.48 -2.36
N GLY A 136 -5.82 1.60 -2.19
CA GLY A 136 -4.72 1.77 -1.25
C GLY A 136 -5.05 1.23 0.14
N TYR A 137 -4.03 1.09 0.97
CA TYR A 137 -4.18 0.56 2.32
C TYR A 137 -4.65 1.63 3.33
N PRO A 138 -5.50 1.28 4.32
CA PRO A 138 -6.22 0.01 4.47
C PRO A 138 -7.53 0.00 3.68
N ASP A 139 -8.07 -1.20 3.41
CA ASP A 139 -9.31 -1.35 2.65
C ASP A 139 -10.54 -0.97 3.49
N LEU A 140 -10.62 -1.40 4.75
CA LEU A 140 -11.74 -1.13 5.66
C LEU A 140 -11.28 -0.56 7.01
N GLU A 141 -12.11 0.30 7.58
CA GLU A 141 -12.01 0.80 8.97
C GLU A 141 -13.22 0.29 9.75
N LEU A 142 -12.94 -0.48 10.80
CA LEU A 142 -13.92 -1.00 11.73
C LEU A 142 -13.79 -0.28 13.07
N ILE A 143 -14.89 0.23 13.59
CA ILE A 143 -14.97 0.94 14.86
C ILE A 143 -15.88 0.17 15.80
N GLU A 144 -15.36 -0.22 16.96
CA GLU A 144 -16.19 -0.68 18.08
C GLU A 144 -16.77 0.55 18.78
N GLN A 145 -18.09 0.70 18.73
CA GLN A 145 -18.77 1.97 19.01
C GLN A 145 -18.75 2.35 20.49
N GLN A 146 -18.64 1.39 21.42
CA GLN A 146 -18.65 1.67 22.85
C GLN A 146 -17.33 2.23 23.35
N SER A 147 -16.22 1.63 22.95
CA SER A 147 -14.86 2.01 23.37
C SER A 147 -14.15 2.92 22.38
N HIS A 148 -14.73 3.13 21.19
CA HIS A 148 -14.11 3.82 20.06
C HIS A 148 -12.80 3.18 19.59
N ARG A 149 -12.62 1.88 19.87
CA ARG A 149 -11.44 1.14 19.42
C ARG A 149 -11.52 0.87 17.92
N ILE A 150 -10.42 1.13 17.23
CA ILE A 150 -10.34 1.08 15.76
C ILE A 150 -9.51 -0.11 15.31
N TYR A 151 -9.98 -0.76 14.25
CA TYR A 151 -9.33 -1.86 13.57
C TYR A 151 -9.29 -1.56 12.06
N TYR A 152 -8.11 -1.59 11.47
CA TYR A 152 -7.95 -1.55 10.03
C TYR A 152 -7.91 -2.96 9.47
N LEU A 153 -8.78 -3.26 8.51
CA LEU A 153 -8.88 -4.58 7.87
C LEU A 153 -8.47 -4.47 6.40
N ASP A 154 -7.71 -5.43 5.93
CA ASP A 154 -7.23 -5.50 4.56
C ASP A 154 -7.44 -6.95 4.04
N PRO A 155 -8.58 -7.23 3.38
CA PRO A 155 -8.88 -8.54 2.84
C PRO A 155 -7.90 -8.92 1.72
N LYS A 156 -7.48 -10.19 1.70
CA LYS A 156 -6.58 -10.72 0.68
C LYS A 156 -6.98 -12.15 0.30
N LEU A 157 -7.03 -12.42 -1.00
CA LEU A 157 -7.26 -13.76 -1.53
C LEU A 157 -5.92 -14.41 -1.88
N TYR A 158 -5.74 -15.66 -1.51
CA TYR A 158 -4.53 -16.41 -1.82
C TYR A 158 -4.83 -17.86 -2.21
N ALA A 159 -3.99 -18.44 -3.06
CA ALA A 159 -4.23 -19.79 -3.57
C ALA A 159 -3.80 -20.86 -2.55
N VAL A 160 -4.48 -22.01 -2.56
CA VAL A 160 -4.03 -23.20 -1.83
C VAL A 160 -2.56 -23.50 -2.14
N GLY A 161 -1.76 -23.70 -1.09
CA GLY A 161 -0.33 -23.98 -1.18
C GLY A 161 0.57 -22.75 -1.37
N SER A 162 0.02 -21.53 -1.38
CA SER A 162 0.82 -20.29 -1.53
C SER A 162 1.09 -19.55 -0.21
N ARG A 163 0.82 -20.15 0.96
CA ARG A 163 1.05 -19.50 2.27
C ARG A 163 2.51 -19.10 2.50
N ASP A 164 3.44 -19.96 2.09
CA ASP A 164 4.88 -19.72 2.25
C ASP A 164 5.50 -19.01 1.03
N SER A 165 4.65 -18.47 0.15
CA SER A 165 5.10 -17.73 -1.03
C SER A 165 5.83 -16.44 -0.66
N SER A 166 6.92 -16.15 -1.35
CA SER A 166 7.64 -14.88 -1.23
C SER A 166 7.15 -13.79 -2.19
N PHE A 167 6.13 -14.10 -3.01
CA PHE A 167 5.49 -13.11 -3.87
C PHE A 167 4.75 -12.05 -3.04
N ARG A 168 4.74 -10.82 -3.53
CA ARG A 168 4.15 -9.68 -2.84
C ARG A 168 2.62 -9.75 -2.89
N THR A 169 2.00 -9.95 -1.73
CA THR A 169 0.53 -9.94 -1.55
C THR A 169 0.04 -8.68 -0.83
N PHE A 170 0.89 -8.08 0.01
CA PHE A 170 0.60 -6.86 0.76
C PHE A 170 1.36 -5.66 0.19
N TYR A 171 0.69 -4.50 0.20
CA TYR A 171 1.19 -3.25 -0.37
C TYR A 171 0.82 -2.10 0.54
N PHE A 172 1.82 -1.37 1.03
CA PHE A 172 1.64 -0.07 1.66
C PHE A 172 2.45 0.96 0.90
N GLU A 173 1.79 2.00 0.39
CA GLU A 173 2.43 3.11 -0.30
C GLU A 173 2.24 4.38 0.55
N PRO A 174 3.29 4.84 1.24
CA PRO A 174 3.18 6.04 2.07
C PRO A 174 2.97 7.27 1.19
N LYS A 175 1.82 7.93 1.37
CA LYS A 175 1.44 9.16 0.65
C LYS A 175 0.87 10.17 1.61
N VAL A 176 1.45 11.37 1.68
CA VAL A 176 0.98 12.44 2.57
C VAL A 176 -0.48 12.82 2.25
N ALA A 177 -0.81 13.07 0.97
CA ALA A 177 -2.12 13.59 0.58
C ALA A 177 -3.25 12.56 0.63
N THR A 178 -2.96 11.29 0.37
CA THR A 178 -3.98 10.23 0.22
C THR A 178 -3.86 9.15 1.30
N ASN A 179 -3.17 9.43 2.41
CA ASN A 179 -3.07 8.46 3.50
C ASN A 179 -4.46 8.20 4.10
N LYS A 180 -4.72 6.92 4.40
CA LYS A 180 -5.98 6.45 4.99
C LYS A 180 -5.79 5.95 6.43
N VAL A 181 -4.56 5.76 6.91
CA VAL A 181 -4.28 5.46 8.32
C VAL A 181 -4.29 6.77 9.09
N ARG A 182 -5.36 7.00 9.86
CA ARG A 182 -5.61 8.27 10.54
C ARG A 182 -5.65 8.17 12.05
N GLU A 183 -5.71 6.96 12.59
CA GLU A 183 -5.83 6.71 14.03
C GLU A 183 -4.86 5.64 14.50
N ASP A 184 -4.57 5.65 15.80
CA ASP A 184 -3.89 4.54 16.47
C ASP A 184 -4.87 3.36 16.52
N ALA A 185 -4.52 2.26 15.85
CA ALA A 185 -5.46 1.18 15.58
C ALA A 185 -4.78 -0.19 15.64
N VAL A 186 -5.57 -1.26 15.78
CA VAL A 186 -5.10 -2.61 15.49
C VAL A 186 -5.19 -2.85 13.98
N HIS A 187 -4.20 -3.51 13.37
CA HIS A 187 -4.15 -3.72 11.93
C HIS A 187 -4.20 -5.20 11.61
N PHE A 188 -5.18 -5.62 10.80
CA PHE A 188 -5.35 -7.01 10.38
C PHE A 188 -5.30 -7.19 8.87
N ILE A 189 -4.62 -8.27 8.45
CA ILE A 189 -4.92 -8.90 7.15
C ILE A 189 -6.02 -9.93 7.39
N VAL A 190 -7.00 -9.95 6.48
CA VAL A 190 -8.02 -11.00 6.43
C VAL A 190 -7.75 -11.87 5.22
N GLY A 191 -7.03 -12.97 5.42
CA GLY A 191 -6.61 -13.85 4.33
C GLY A 191 -7.65 -14.93 4.06
N PHE A 192 -8.17 -15.03 2.84
CA PHE A 192 -9.04 -16.13 2.41
C PHE A 192 -8.32 -17.03 1.40
N GLU A 193 -8.26 -18.32 1.71
CA GLU A 193 -7.67 -19.32 0.83
C GLU A 193 -8.67 -19.76 -0.24
N HIS A 194 -8.22 -19.86 -1.49
CA HIS A 194 -9.03 -20.38 -2.58
C HIS A 194 -8.33 -21.50 -3.35
N GLU A 195 -9.10 -22.47 -3.83
CA GLU A 195 -8.65 -23.44 -4.82
C GLU A 195 -8.50 -22.75 -6.20
N LYS A 196 -7.85 -23.43 -7.15
CA LYS A 196 -7.95 -22.99 -8.55
C LYS A 196 -9.42 -23.06 -8.98
N PRO A 197 -9.92 -22.06 -9.73
CA PRO A 197 -11.29 -22.09 -10.17
C PRO A 197 -11.51 -23.34 -11.03
N ALA A 198 -12.65 -23.98 -10.85
CA ALA A 198 -13.05 -25.11 -11.69
C ALA A 198 -13.20 -24.66 -13.16
N PRO A 199 -13.26 -25.59 -14.14
CA PRO A 199 -13.36 -25.23 -15.55
C PRO A 199 -14.57 -24.35 -15.91
N ASP A 200 -15.66 -24.46 -15.14
CA ASP A 200 -16.87 -23.64 -15.21
C ASP A 200 -16.73 -22.29 -14.48
N ARG A 201 -15.52 -21.96 -14.00
CA ARG A 201 -15.17 -20.77 -13.23
C ARG A 201 -15.86 -20.69 -11.87
N HIS A 202 -16.17 -21.84 -11.29
CA HIS A 202 -16.62 -21.90 -9.91
C HIS A 202 -15.42 -21.72 -8.97
N TRP A 203 -15.50 -20.72 -8.08
CA TRP A 203 -14.54 -20.49 -7.00
C TRP A 203 -14.93 -21.31 -5.78
N LYS A 204 -13.91 -21.86 -5.12
CA LYS A 204 -14.06 -22.52 -3.82
C LYS A 204 -13.05 -21.94 -2.85
N PHE A 205 -13.55 -21.39 -1.76
CA PHE A 205 -12.77 -20.86 -0.66
C PHE A 205 -12.77 -21.87 0.48
N THR A 206 -11.58 -22.17 1.01
CA THR A 206 -11.38 -23.31 1.92
C THR A 206 -11.21 -22.91 3.37
N ARG A 207 -10.71 -21.71 3.64
CA ARG A 207 -10.53 -21.17 5.01
C ARG A 207 -10.29 -19.65 5.00
N TRP A 208 -10.37 -19.05 6.18
CA TRP A 208 -9.90 -17.69 6.44
C TRP A 208 -8.87 -17.67 7.58
N ASP A 209 -7.99 -16.67 7.56
CA ASP A 209 -7.05 -16.33 8.62
C ASP A 209 -7.17 -14.85 8.97
N LEU A 210 -7.10 -14.52 10.26
CA LEU A 210 -6.99 -13.14 10.74
C LEU A 210 -5.58 -12.92 11.29
N VAL A 211 -4.80 -12.06 10.63
CA VAL A 211 -3.37 -11.90 10.92
C VAL A 211 -3.09 -10.52 11.50
N ASP A 212 -2.60 -10.46 12.74
CA ASP A 212 -2.14 -9.22 13.38
C ASP A 212 -0.84 -8.71 12.73
N LEU A 213 -0.84 -7.42 12.35
CA LEU A 213 0.30 -6.75 11.75
C LEU A 213 1.23 -6.04 12.74
N SER A 214 0.96 -6.11 14.05
CA SER A 214 1.78 -5.45 15.08
C SER A 214 3.25 -5.87 15.11
N HIS A 215 3.55 -7.11 14.70
CA HIS A 215 4.90 -7.66 14.58
C HIS A 215 5.30 -7.97 13.13
N PHE A 216 4.51 -7.52 12.16
CA PHE A 216 4.77 -7.81 10.75
C PHE A 216 5.99 -7.05 10.25
N GLN A 217 6.83 -7.74 9.47
CA GLN A 217 8.01 -7.17 8.85
C GLN A 217 7.82 -7.06 7.33
N VAL A 218 8.14 -5.89 6.80
CA VAL A 218 8.05 -5.60 5.37
C VAL A 218 9.44 -5.48 4.76
N LYS A 219 9.46 -5.49 3.42
CA LYS A 219 10.60 -5.08 2.63
C LYS A 219 10.21 -3.93 1.70
N LEU A 220 11.11 -2.99 1.50
CA LEU A 220 10.93 -1.94 0.50
C LEU A 220 11.48 -2.43 -0.84
N LYS A 221 10.61 -2.55 -1.84
CA LYS A 221 11.02 -2.76 -3.23
C LYS A 221 10.96 -1.42 -3.96
N ALA A 222 12.11 -0.90 -4.36
CA ALA A 222 12.18 0.32 -5.15
C ALA A 222 12.33 0.01 -6.64
N GLU A 223 11.65 0.79 -7.49
CA GLU A 223 11.79 0.69 -8.94
C GLU A 223 11.79 2.10 -9.56
N PHE A 224 12.61 2.30 -10.59
CA PHE A 224 12.56 3.50 -11.42
C PHE A 224 11.51 3.28 -12.52
N GLN A 225 10.61 4.25 -12.69
CA GLN A 225 9.54 4.18 -13.68
C GLN A 225 9.68 5.28 -14.73
N GLY A 226 9.21 5.00 -15.95
CA GLY A 226 9.05 5.97 -17.02
C GLY A 226 7.68 5.84 -17.65
N SER A 227 7.04 6.96 -17.97
CA SER A 227 5.75 6.94 -18.66
C SER A 227 5.92 6.83 -20.18
N ASN A 228 4.85 6.49 -20.91
CA ASN A 228 4.86 6.58 -22.37
C ASN A 228 5.30 7.96 -22.86
N ARG A 229 4.92 9.04 -22.15
CA ARG A 229 5.34 10.41 -22.48
C ARG A 229 6.84 10.62 -22.32
N ASP A 230 7.47 9.95 -21.36
CA ASP A 230 8.91 10.05 -21.15
C ASP A 230 9.69 9.25 -22.19
N MET A 231 9.18 8.08 -22.57
CA MET A 231 9.82 7.19 -23.53
C MET A 231 9.73 7.69 -24.98
N TYR A 232 8.57 8.21 -25.41
CA TYR A 232 8.30 8.53 -26.83
C TYR A 232 8.47 10.02 -27.15
N ARG A 233 9.45 10.68 -26.53
CA ARG A 233 9.83 12.05 -26.90
C ARG A 233 10.48 12.05 -28.30
N PRO A 234 10.18 13.03 -29.17
CA PRO A 234 10.72 13.05 -30.54
C PRO A 234 12.24 12.89 -30.60
N GLU A 235 12.97 13.48 -29.67
CA GLU A 235 14.43 13.40 -29.56
C GLU A 235 14.98 12.02 -29.14
N ALA A 236 14.16 11.17 -28.53
CA ALA A 236 14.55 9.83 -28.06
C ALA A 236 14.23 8.73 -29.10
N ILE A 237 13.37 9.01 -30.09
CA ILE A 237 12.95 8.04 -31.09
C ILE A 237 14.01 7.94 -32.17
N VAL A 238 14.67 6.78 -32.25
CA VAL A 238 15.73 6.50 -33.25
C VAL A 238 15.15 6.07 -34.61
N ALA A 239 13.98 5.45 -34.64
CA ALA A 239 13.28 5.05 -35.85
C ALA A 239 11.78 4.82 -35.57
N THR A 240 10.94 5.04 -36.58
CA THR A 240 9.50 4.76 -36.56
C THR A 240 9.14 3.99 -37.83
N SER A 241 8.32 2.94 -37.73
CA SER A 241 7.80 2.23 -38.90
C SER A 241 6.83 3.11 -39.71
N ALA A 242 6.69 2.86 -41.01
CA ALA A 242 5.65 3.51 -41.80
C ALA A 242 4.26 3.22 -41.21
N GLN A 243 3.41 4.24 -41.07
CA GLN A 243 1.99 4.00 -40.84
C GLN A 243 1.42 3.31 -42.07
N LYS A 244 0.78 2.15 -41.89
CA LYS A 244 -0.14 1.64 -42.91
C LYS A 244 -1.29 2.62 -42.98
N VAL A 245 -1.38 3.33 -44.10
CA VAL A 245 -2.60 4.02 -44.49
C VAL A 245 -3.55 2.91 -44.95
N GLU A 246 -4.61 2.68 -44.19
CA GLU A 246 -5.79 1.94 -44.69
C GLU A 246 -6.60 2.82 -45.64
#